data_AF-A0A7W1RV12-F1
#
_entry.id   AF-A0A7W1RV12-F1
#
_cell.length_a   1.000
_cell.length_b   1.000
_cell.length_c   1.000
_cell.angle_alpha   90.00
_cell.angle_beta   90.00
_cell.angle_gamma   90.00
#
_symmetry.space_group_name_H-M   'P 1'
#
loop_
_entity.id
_entity.type
_entity.pdbx_description
1 polymer ?
#
loop_
_entity_poly.entity_id
_entity_poly.type
_entity_poly.pdbx_seq_one_letter_code
_entity_poly.pdbx_strand_id
1 'polypeptide(L)'
;MLGRLDAAGLVSSHTAKERGPAKELYSLTGAGREVLQAWLSDSTLDLTPPRDLFLLQVFFARRAAPGAAAELVIAYREHVAQLLAAWEQQEEAEPEASPLDLISFRFALLRGRATLGWCDETLEVLGEVGS
;
A
#
# COMPACT_ATOMS: atom_id res chain seq x y z
N MET A 1 1.72 -9.52 16.05
CA MET A 1 0.52 -8.66 16.07
C MET A 1 -0.68 -9.40 16.67
N LEU A 2 -1.08 -10.56 16.14
CA LEU A 2 -2.22 -11.33 16.63
C LEU A 2 -2.13 -11.78 18.11
N GLY A 3 -0.97 -12.26 18.57
CA GLY A 3 -0.80 -12.65 19.98
C GLY A 3 -1.04 -11.52 21.01
N ARG A 4 -0.87 -10.25 20.61
CA ARG A 4 -1.20 -9.10 21.48
C ARG A 4 -2.71 -8.87 21.55
N LEU A 5 -3.43 -9.10 20.45
CA LEU A 5 -4.88 -8.97 20.41
C LEU A 5 -5.55 -10.11 21.19
N ASP A 6 -4.97 -11.31 21.14
CA ASP A 6 -5.42 -12.47 21.90
C ASP A 6 -5.20 -12.24 23.42
N ALA A 7 -4.01 -11.80 23.80
CA ALA A 7 -3.71 -11.41 25.19
C ALA A 7 -4.62 -10.27 25.72
N ALA A 8 -5.11 -9.41 24.83
CA ALA A 8 -6.07 -8.35 25.15
C ALA A 8 -7.54 -8.82 25.13
N GLY A 9 -7.80 -10.10 24.82
CA GLY A 9 -9.15 -10.67 24.75
C GLY A 9 -9.99 -10.14 23.58
N LEU A 10 -9.36 -9.51 22.58
CA LEU A 10 -10.03 -8.93 21.41
C LEU A 10 -10.23 -9.94 20.27
N VAL A 11 -9.38 -10.97 20.24
CA VAL A 11 -9.55 -12.14 19.37
C VAL A 11 -9.47 -13.41 20.20
N SER A 12 -10.05 -14.48 19.71
CA SER A 12 -9.85 -15.84 20.23
C SER A 12 -9.16 -16.66 19.15
N SER A 13 -8.17 -17.46 19.53
CA SER A 13 -7.49 -18.42 18.66
C SER A 13 -8.01 -19.84 18.88
N HIS A 14 -8.12 -20.62 17.81
CA HIS A 14 -8.29 -22.07 17.91
C HIS A 14 -7.53 -22.79 16.79
N THR A 15 -6.95 -23.95 17.12
CA THR A 15 -6.20 -24.75 16.16
C THR A 15 -7.15 -25.66 15.39
N ALA A 16 -7.35 -25.35 14.11
CA ALA A 16 -8.08 -26.23 13.20
C ALA A 16 -7.11 -27.24 12.56
N LYS A 17 -7.48 -28.52 12.59
CA LYS A 17 -6.75 -29.60 11.93
C LYS A 17 -7.67 -30.32 10.94
N GLU A 18 -7.88 -29.70 9.79
CA GLU A 18 -8.55 -30.32 8.65
C GLU A 18 -7.50 -30.63 7.58
N ARG A 19 -7.26 -31.93 7.36
CA ARG A 19 -6.31 -32.53 6.39
C ARG A 19 -5.19 -31.59 5.91
N GLY A 20 -4.08 -31.57 6.64
CA GLY A 20 -2.91 -30.76 6.32
C GLY A 20 -2.19 -30.29 7.59
N PRO A 21 -1.20 -29.38 7.46
CA PRO A 21 -0.58 -28.74 8.61
C PRO A 21 -1.63 -27.99 9.43
N ALA A 22 -1.50 -28.04 10.76
CA ALA A 22 -2.39 -27.36 11.67
C ALA A 22 -2.39 -25.85 11.39
N LYS A 23 -3.58 -25.24 11.34
CA LYS A 23 -3.75 -23.80 11.16
C LYS A 23 -4.35 -23.19 12.41
N GLU A 24 -3.75 -22.11 12.89
CA GLU A 24 -4.38 -21.27 13.90
C GLU A 24 -5.40 -20.35 13.23
N LEU A 25 -6.66 -20.50 13.61
CA LEU A 25 -7.75 -19.65 13.17
C LEU A 25 -8.08 -18.64 14.27
N TYR A 26 -8.23 -17.38 13.87
CA TYR A 26 -8.54 -16.27 14.76
C TYR A 26 -9.95 -15.77 14.49
N SER A 27 -10.67 -15.40 15.54
CA SER A 27 -12.01 -14.82 15.42
C SER A 27 -12.17 -13.66 16.40
N LEU A 28 -12.87 -12.60 15.99
CA LEU A 28 -13.16 -11.49 16.87
C LEU A 28 -14.05 -11.95 18.04
N THR A 29 -13.72 -11.51 19.25
CA THR A 29 -14.60 -11.63 20.41
C THR A 29 -15.67 -10.53 20.38
N GLY A 30 -16.60 -10.53 21.36
CA GLY A 30 -17.53 -9.41 21.55
C GLY A 30 -16.80 -8.09 21.79
N ALA A 31 -15.83 -8.10 22.71
CA ALA A 31 -14.97 -6.94 22.99
C ALA A 31 -14.18 -6.49 21.75
N GLY A 32 -13.66 -7.43 20.95
CA GLY A 32 -12.99 -7.11 19.69
C GLY A 32 -13.89 -6.40 18.69
N ARG A 33 -15.16 -6.82 18.58
CA ARG A 33 -16.14 -6.16 17.72
C ARG A 33 -16.47 -4.75 18.21
N GLU A 34 -16.63 -4.54 19.52
CA GLU A 34 -16.88 -3.22 20.09
C GLU A 34 -15.73 -2.25 19.83
N VAL A 35 -14.47 -2.69 20.04
CA VAL A 35 -13.28 -1.88 19.74
C VAL A 35 -13.20 -1.54 18.25
N LEU A 36 -13.48 -2.50 17.37
CA LEU A 36 -13.50 -2.26 15.92
C LEU A 36 -14.58 -1.23 15.54
N GLN A 37 -15.78 -1.33 16.11
CA GLN A 37 -16.87 -0.39 15.84
C GLN A 37 -16.56 1.02 16.36
N ALA A 38 -15.96 1.13 17.55
CA ALA A 38 -15.51 2.41 18.08
C ALA A 38 -14.47 3.06 17.16
N TRP A 39 -13.51 2.27 16.66
CA TRP A 39 -12.51 2.76 15.71
C TRP A 39 -13.11 3.18 14.37
N LEU A 40 -14.05 2.41 13.80
CA LEU A 40 -14.73 2.77 12.54
C LEU A 40 -15.61 4.02 12.67
N SER A 41 -16.07 4.33 13.88
CA SER A 41 -16.88 5.52 14.17
C SER A 41 -16.03 6.76 14.46
N ASP A 42 -14.72 6.58 14.66
CA ASP A 42 -13.79 7.68 14.86
C ASP A 42 -13.49 8.36 13.53
N SER A 43 -13.84 9.64 13.42
CA SER A 43 -13.63 10.45 12.22
C SER A 43 -12.36 11.30 12.30
N THR A 44 -11.57 11.15 13.35
CA THR A 44 -10.28 11.83 13.46
C THR A 44 -9.33 11.32 12.37
N LEU A 45 -8.84 12.25 11.56
CA LEU A 45 -7.89 11.94 10.50
C LEU A 45 -6.47 12.20 11.00
N ASP A 46 -5.59 11.21 10.85
CA ASP A 46 -4.15 11.46 10.95
C ASP A 46 -3.69 12.12 9.64
N LEU A 47 -3.49 13.43 9.71
CA LEU A 47 -3.04 14.24 8.58
C LEU A 47 -1.51 14.38 8.51
N THR A 48 -0.77 13.56 9.26
CA THR A 48 0.68 13.55 9.19
C THR A 48 1.12 13.18 7.77
N PRO A 49 1.85 14.07 7.06
CA PRO A 49 2.33 13.75 5.72
C PRO A 49 3.17 12.47 5.75
N PRO A 50 2.93 11.51 4.83
CA PRO A 50 3.69 10.29 4.80
C PRO A 50 5.18 10.59 4.56
N ARG A 51 6.05 9.92 5.32
CA ARG A 51 7.49 9.99 5.09
C ARG A 51 7.84 9.14 3.87
N ASP A 52 7.96 9.78 2.72
CA ASP A 52 8.39 9.14 1.48
C ASP A 52 9.92 9.15 1.38
N LEU A 53 10.55 7.99 1.60
CA LEU A 53 12.00 7.84 1.53
C LEU A 53 12.53 7.99 0.10
N PHE A 54 11.76 7.59 -0.90
CA PHE A 54 12.16 7.70 -2.30
C PHE A 54 12.23 9.18 -2.72
N LEU A 55 11.20 9.98 -2.40
CA LEU A 55 11.22 11.42 -2.68
C LEU A 55 12.37 12.12 -1.93
N LEU A 56 12.70 11.65 -0.73
CA LEU A 56 13.86 12.13 0.00
C LEU A 56 15.18 11.82 -0.74
N GLN A 57 15.32 10.62 -1.32
CA GLN A 57 16.49 10.26 -2.14
C GLN A 57 16.58 11.14 -3.39
N VAL A 58 15.47 11.35 -4.11
CA VAL A 58 15.42 12.24 -5.29
C VAL A 58 15.85 13.66 -4.91
N PHE A 59 15.34 14.21 -3.81
CA PHE A 59 15.72 15.54 -3.32
C PHE A 59 17.23 15.69 -3.03
N PHE A 60 17.85 14.63 -2.53
CA PHE A 60 19.29 14.63 -2.21
C PHE A 60 20.18 14.18 -3.36
N ALA A 61 19.63 13.65 -4.45
CA ALA A 61 20.39 13.13 -5.59
C ALA A 61 21.30 14.18 -6.27
N ARG A 62 21.01 15.48 -6.10
CA ARG A 62 21.93 16.58 -6.50
C ARG A 62 23.32 16.53 -5.86
N ARG A 63 23.51 15.75 -4.79
CA ARG A 63 24.80 15.53 -4.11
C ARG A 63 25.51 14.27 -4.60
N ALA A 64 24.89 13.50 -5.50
CA ALA A 64 25.44 12.29 -6.08
C ALA A 64 26.02 12.59 -7.48
N ALA A 65 26.35 11.53 -8.22
CA ALA A 65 26.81 11.65 -9.61
C ALA A 65 25.73 12.26 -10.52
N PRO A 66 26.12 12.97 -11.60
CA PRO A 66 25.18 13.37 -12.65
C PRO A 66 24.36 12.17 -13.13
N GLY A 67 23.06 12.36 -13.33
CA GLY A 67 22.15 11.30 -13.76
C GLY A 67 21.57 10.41 -12.64
N ALA A 68 22.12 10.44 -11.42
CA ALA A 68 21.65 9.60 -10.31
C ALA A 68 20.16 9.81 -9.97
N ALA A 69 19.65 11.04 -10.11
CA ALA A 69 18.22 11.33 -9.93
C ALA A 69 17.37 10.62 -10.99
N ALA A 70 17.80 10.63 -12.25
CA ALA A 70 17.08 9.99 -13.35
C ALA A 70 17.06 8.48 -13.18
N GLU A 71 18.19 7.86 -12.81
CA GLU A 71 18.27 6.42 -12.52
C GLU A 71 17.29 5.99 -11.41
N LEU A 72 17.21 6.77 -10.32
CA LEU A 72 16.25 6.53 -9.24
C LEU A 72 14.80 6.60 -9.73
N VAL A 73 14.46 7.61 -10.53
CA VAL A 73 13.09 7.80 -11.05
C VAL A 73 12.74 6.70 -12.06
N ILE A 74 13.67 6.27 -12.92
CA ILE A 74 13.46 5.14 -13.85
C ILE A 74 13.16 3.86 -13.07
N ALA A 75 13.99 3.52 -12.08
CA ALA A 75 13.79 2.32 -11.27
C ALA A 75 12.45 2.36 -10.51
N TYR A 76 12.08 3.52 -9.97
CA TYR A 76 10.80 3.69 -9.29
C TYR A 76 9.61 3.57 -10.24
N ARG A 77 9.70 4.16 -11.43
CA ARG A 77 8.68 4.04 -12.47
C ARG A 77 8.45 2.59 -12.88
N GLU A 78 9.51 1.83 -13.12
CA GLU A 78 9.43 0.39 -13.44
C GLU A 78 8.73 -0.39 -12.33
N HIS A 79 9.08 -0.12 -11.07
CA HIS A 79 8.45 -0.76 -9.93
C HIS A 79 6.95 -0.47 -9.84
N VAL A 80 6.56 0.80 -9.99
CA VAL A 80 5.14 1.22 -9.95
C VAL A 80 4.37 0.62 -11.13
N ALA A 81 4.97 0.54 -12.32
CA ALA A 81 4.34 -0.04 -13.50
C ALA A 81 4.05 -1.54 -13.30
N GLN A 82 4.98 -2.29 -12.69
CA GLN A 82 4.78 -3.70 -12.37
C GLN A 82 3.66 -3.90 -11.35
N LEU A 83 3.62 -3.09 -10.29
CA LEU A 83 2.55 -3.14 -9.28
C LEU A 83 1.19 -2.82 -9.90
N LEU A 84 1.12 -1.77 -10.71
CA LEU A 84 -0.11 -1.35 -11.37
C LEU A 84 -0.64 -2.45 -12.29
N ALA A 85 0.22 -3.06 -13.10
CA ALA A 85 -0.18 -4.17 -13.98
C ALA A 85 -0.73 -5.38 -13.19
N ALA A 86 -0.12 -5.71 -12.05
CA ALA A 86 -0.60 -6.78 -11.18
C ALA A 86 -1.98 -6.46 -10.57
N TRP A 87 -2.18 -5.22 -10.13
CA TRP A 87 -3.47 -4.78 -9.61
C TRP A 87 -4.56 -4.71 -10.69
N GLU A 88 -4.24 -4.25 -11.90
CA GLU A 88 -5.22 -4.24 -13.00
C GLU A 88 -5.67 -5.65 -13.38
N GLN A 89 -4.76 -6.64 -13.35
CA GLN A 89 -5.12 -8.06 -13.55
C GLN A 89 -6.01 -8.60 -12.42
N GLN A 90 -5.73 -8.23 -11.17
CA GLN A 90 -6.55 -8.64 -10.03
C GLN A 90 -7.96 -8.04 -10.12
N GLU A 91 -8.08 -6.79 -10.59
CA GLU A 91 -9.38 -6.16 -10.79
C GLU A 91 -10.27 -6.91 -11.78
N GLU A 92 -9.66 -7.35 -12.88
CA GLU A 92 -10.36 -8.09 -13.93
C GLU A 92 -10.74 -9.50 -13.47
N ALA A 93 -9.97 -10.09 -12.56
CA ALA A 93 -10.22 -11.42 -11.99
C ALA A 93 -11.33 -11.46 -10.93
N GLU A 94 -11.77 -10.32 -10.39
CA GLU A 94 -12.81 -10.24 -9.36
C GLU A 94 -14.05 -9.43 -9.84
N PRO A 95 -14.76 -9.87 -10.90
CA PRO A 95 -15.86 -9.13 -11.50
C PRO A 95 -17.09 -8.99 -10.59
N GLU A 96 -17.18 -9.80 -9.53
CA GLU A 96 -18.29 -9.80 -8.57
C GLU A 96 -18.01 -8.96 -7.30
N ALA A 97 -16.83 -8.34 -7.19
CA ALA A 97 -16.50 -7.50 -6.04
C ALA A 97 -17.48 -6.32 -5.91
N SER A 98 -17.96 -6.04 -4.69
CA SER A 98 -18.90 -4.94 -4.50
C SER A 98 -18.20 -3.59 -4.70
N PRO A 99 -18.93 -2.53 -5.09
CA PRO A 99 -18.34 -1.19 -5.22
C PRO A 99 -17.64 -0.71 -3.95
N LEU A 100 -18.13 -1.11 -2.76
CA LEU A 100 -17.54 -0.75 -1.48
C LEU A 100 -16.18 -1.43 -1.28
N ASP A 101 -16.07 -2.71 -1.65
CA ASP A 101 -14.82 -3.48 -1.58
C ASP A 101 -13.75 -2.87 -2.49
N LEU A 102 -14.18 -2.32 -3.63
CA LEU A 102 -13.29 -1.74 -4.63
C LEU A 102 -12.86 -0.30 -4.34
N ILE A 103 -13.46 0.43 -3.38
CA ILE A 103 -13.13 1.86 -3.17
C ILE A 103 -11.63 2.05 -2.87
N SER A 104 -11.12 1.31 -1.88
CA SER A 104 -9.72 1.39 -1.47
C SER A 104 -8.77 0.92 -2.58
N PHE A 105 -9.19 -0.08 -3.34
CA PHE A 105 -8.46 -0.65 -4.45
C PHE A 105 -8.37 0.31 -5.65
N ARG A 106 -9.50 0.90 -6.04
CA ARG A 106 -9.58 1.95 -7.07
C ARG A 106 -8.72 3.15 -6.73
N PHE A 107 -8.69 3.56 -5.46
CA PHE A 107 -7.78 4.62 -5.00
C PHE A 107 -6.31 4.25 -5.25
N ALA A 108 -5.91 3.00 -4.98
CA ALA A 108 -4.55 2.53 -5.26
C ALA A 108 -4.21 2.56 -6.75
N LEU A 109 -5.12 2.10 -7.62
CA LEU A 109 -4.94 2.14 -9.08
C LEU A 109 -4.78 3.57 -9.61
N LEU A 110 -5.67 4.48 -9.21
CA LEU A 110 -5.63 5.88 -9.61
C LEU A 110 -4.33 6.55 -9.17
N ARG A 111 -3.91 6.29 -7.92
CA ARG A 111 -2.64 6.80 -7.39
C ARG A 111 -1.46 6.22 -8.17
N GLY A 112 -1.44 4.92 -8.48
CA GLY A 112 -0.37 4.30 -9.27
C GLY A 112 -0.23 4.94 -10.65
N ARG A 113 -1.34 5.17 -11.35
CA ARG A 113 -1.34 5.86 -12.65
C ARG A 113 -0.83 7.29 -12.55
N ALA A 114 -1.28 8.04 -11.56
CA ALA A 114 -0.79 9.40 -11.30
C ALA A 114 0.71 9.41 -11.00
N THR A 115 1.21 8.43 -10.23
CA THR A 115 2.64 8.28 -9.94
C THR A 115 3.45 8.00 -11.20
N LEU A 116 2.94 7.19 -12.15
CA LEU A 116 3.62 6.97 -13.43
C LEU A 116 3.70 8.27 -14.26
N GLY A 117 2.60 9.02 -14.34
CA GLY A 117 2.60 10.33 -15.01
C GLY A 117 3.61 11.29 -14.40
N TRP A 118 3.68 11.35 -13.06
CA TRP A 118 4.69 12.16 -12.37
C TRP A 118 6.14 11.71 -12.67
N CYS A 119 6.38 10.40 -12.80
CA CYS A 119 7.70 9.91 -13.18
C CYS A 119 8.09 10.36 -14.59
N ASP A 120 7.16 10.30 -15.54
CA ASP A 120 7.37 10.72 -16.92
C ASP A 120 7.71 12.22 -16.98
N GLU A 121 6.89 13.07 -16.36
CA GLU A 121 7.13 14.52 -16.25
C GLU A 121 8.48 14.85 -15.59
N THR A 122 8.85 14.11 -14.54
CA THR A 122 10.11 14.33 -13.83
C THR A 122 11.32 13.96 -14.68
N LEU A 123 11.23 12.88 -15.47
CA LEU A 123 12.31 12.46 -16.37
C LEU A 123 12.53 13.46 -17.51
N GLU A 124 11.47 14.06 -18.03
CA GLU A 124 11.57 15.15 -19.02
C GLU A 124 12.37 16.32 -18.45
N VAL A 125 12.01 16.81 -17.26
CA VAL A 125 12.73 17.90 -16.58
C VAL A 125 14.20 17.55 -16.32
N LEU A 126 14.49 16.32 -15.88
CA LEU A 126 15.86 15.89 -15.61
C LEU A 126 16.70 15.76 -16.90
N GLY A 127 16.08 15.42 -18.02
CA GLY A 127 16.74 15.41 -19.33
C GLY A 127 17.12 16.80 -19.83
N GLU A 128 16.28 17.81 -19.58
CA GLU A 128 16.55 19.22 -19.93
C GLU A 128 17.67 19.82 -19.07
N VAL A 129 17.73 19.49 -17.78
CA VAL A 129 18.75 20.00 -16.85
C VAL A 129 20.15 19.37 -17.06
N GLY A 130 20.21 18.21 -17.70
CA GLY A 130 21.45 17.48 -17.99
C GLY A 130 22.09 17.77 -19.36
N SER A 131 21.47 18.63 -20.20
CA SER A 131 21.94 19.01 -21.54
C SER A 131 22.83 20.25 -21.54
#